data_AF-A0AA37BE63-F1
#
_entry.id   AF-A0AA37BE63-F1
#
_cell.length_a   1.000
_cell.length_b   1.000
_cell.length_c   1.000
_cell.angle_alpha   90.00
_cell.angle_beta   90.00
_cell.angle_gamma   90.00
#
_symmetry.space_group_name_H-M   'P 1'
#
loop_
_entity.id
_entity.type
_entity.pdbx_description
1 polymer ?
#
loop_
_entity_poly.entity_id
_entity_poly.type
_entity_poly.pdbx_seq_one_letter_code
_entity_poly.pdbx_strand_id
1 'polypeptide(L)'
;MTSFDTLDDDLRTARERVRRLERLTGQRRAVAAQIQEVETLLGDLEIRLAEEEDDVSRLEGGFTAFLSGLTGSREGRLARERAEAQAVRQRIEGQRARLGWLQADRAAVESGLAEVGPAPQEYGALLERKERLLMASGDPRGGELSRIARELAETAADLREHEEAHRAGTAAAEAVGQVLRCLGGARGASAWDMLGGGTFADMVEHGHLRNADEAAWHAQRALDAFARELADVGVHVAPVMPEVDTRWFADIFFDNIVTDAFKHQRIARTGEAVAETARWVSGTVDGLAARCGELARRRDSLEARREDVLTG
;
A
#
# COMPACT_ATOMS: atom_id res chain seq x y z
N MET A 1 -40.13 -6.16 -31.18
CA MET A 1 -39.04 -6.23 -30.19
C MET A 1 -39.54 -7.01 -29.00
N THR A 2 -38.89 -8.11 -28.70
CA THR A 2 -39.12 -8.85 -27.45
C THR A 2 -38.60 -8.02 -26.27
N SER A 3 -39.02 -8.35 -25.05
CA SER A 3 -38.47 -7.73 -23.84
C SER A 3 -36.95 -7.94 -23.69
N PHE A 4 -36.38 -8.94 -24.38
CA PHE A 4 -34.94 -9.20 -24.39
C PHE A 4 -34.19 -8.27 -25.34
N ASP A 5 -34.70 -8.03 -26.56
CA ASP A 5 -34.04 -7.15 -27.54
C ASP A 5 -33.83 -5.73 -26.98
N THR A 6 -34.83 -5.18 -26.28
CA THR A 6 -34.73 -3.86 -25.63
C THR A 6 -33.68 -3.86 -24.51
N LEU A 7 -33.60 -4.96 -23.75
CA LEU A 7 -32.69 -5.06 -22.62
C LEU A 7 -31.23 -5.23 -23.09
N ASP A 8 -31.03 -5.90 -24.22
CA ASP A 8 -29.72 -6.08 -24.85
C ASP A 8 -29.18 -4.76 -25.41
N ASP A 9 -30.06 -3.95 -26.00
CA ASP A 9 -29.72 -2.59 -26.44
C ASP A 9 -29.37 -1.69 -25.24
N ASP A 10 -30.17 -1.70 -24.17
CA ASP A 10 -29.91 -0.95 -22.95
C ASP A 10 -28.58 -1.36 -22.30
N LEU A 11 -28.29 -2.67 -22.24
CA LEU A 11 -27.03 -3.22 -21.73
C LEU A 11 -25.83 -2.73 -22.54
N ARG A 12 -25.94 -2.72 -23.87
CA ARG A 12 -24.86 -2.24 -24.76
C ARG A 12 -24.60 -0.75 -24.54
N THR A 13 -25.63 0.08 -24.47
CA THR A 13 -25.50 1.52 -24.20
C THR A 13 -24.92 1.79 -22.81
N ALA A 14 -25.38 1.07 -21.78
CA ALA A 14 -24.82 1.20 -20.43
C ALA A 14 -23.33 0.78 -20.39
N ARG A 15 -22.97 -0.32 -21.07
CA ARG A 15 -21.56 -0.78 -21.19
C ARG A 15 -20.65 0.25 -21.86
N GLU A 16 -21.13 0.92 -22.91
CA GLU A 16 -20.40 2.01 -23.56
C GLU A 16 -20.14 3.19 -22.60
N ARG A 17 -21.12 3.53 -21.75
CA ARG A 17 -20.97 4.57 -20.73
C ARG A 17 -19.95 4.16 -19.64
N VAL A 18 -19.93 2.89 -19.22
CA VAL A 18 -18.88 2.36 -18.31
C VAL A 18 -17.49 2.47 -18.94
N ARG A 19 -17.31 2.06 -20.20
CA ARG A 19 -16.03 2.22 -20.92
C ARG A 19 -15.62 3.70 -21.03
N ARG A 20 -16.58 4.61 -21.21
CA ARG A 20 -16.31 6.06 -21.20
C ARG A 20 -15.84 6.52 -19.82
N LEU A 21 -16.42 6.04 -18.73
CA LEU A 21 -15.97 6.32 -17.35
C LEU A 21 -14.52 5.87 -17.14
N GLU A 22 -14.17 4.65 -17.55
CA GLU A 22 -12.81 4.11 -17.44
C GLU A 22 -11.79 4.96 -18.22
N ARG A 23 -12.11 5.30 -19.47
CA ARG A 23 -11.28 6.17 -20.31
C ARG A 23 -11.07 7.54 -19.67
N LEU A 24 -12.14 8.17 -19.21
CA LEU A 24 -12.06 9.49 -18.56
C LEU A 24 -11.27 9.42 -17.24
N THR A 25 -11.38 8.33 -16.49
CA THR A 25 -10.60 8.10 -15.26
C THR A 25 -9.11 8.01 -15.57
N GLY A 26 -8.74 7.32 -16.65
CA GLY A 26 -7.37 7.28 -17.17
C GLY A 26 -6.87 8.66 -17.61
N GLN A 27 -7.70 9.41 -18.36
CA GLN A 27 -7.39 10.77 -18.80
C GLN A 27 -7.17 11.72 -17.62
N ARG A 28 -8.01 11.65 -16.57
CA ARG A 28 -7.84 12.42 -15.34
C ARG A 28 -6.47 12.20 -14.70
N ARG A 29 -6.04 10.93 -14.58
CA ARG A 29 -4.72 10.59 -14.03
C ARG A 29 -3.59 11.17 -14.89
N ALA A 30 -3.70 11.07 -16.21
CA ALA A 30 -2.71 11.61 -17.13
C ALA A 30 -2.60 13.15 -17.04
N VAL A 31 -3.73 13.85 -17.07
CA VAL A 31 -3.76 15.32 -16.95
C VAL A 31 -3.25 15.76 -15.59
N ALA A 32 -3.61 15.08 -14.50
CA ALA A 32 -3.10 15.37 -13.16
C ALA A 32 -1.57 15.23 -13.08
N ALA A 33 -1.00 14.20 -13.70
CA ALA A 33 0.45 14.03 -13.76
C ALA A 33 1.13 15.16 -14.55
N GLN A 34 0.55 15.56 -15.68
CA GLN A 34 1.06 16.68 -16.48
C GLN A 34 0.98 18.02 -15.74
N ILE A 35 -0.09 18.26 -14.98
CA ILE A 35 -0.21 19.44 -14.11
C ILE A 35 0.93 19.47 -13.09
N GLN A 36 1.14 18.36 -12.37
CA GLN A 36 2.20 18.27 -11.37
C GLN A 36 3.60 18.50 -11.96
N GLU A 37 3.87 17.97 -13.16
CA GLU A 37 5.12 18.20 -13.89
C GLU A 37 5.32 19.69 -14.21
N VAL A 38 4.29 20.36 -14.73
CA VAL A 38 4.34 21.79 -15.08
C VAL A 38 4.47 22.66 -13.83
N GLU A 39 3.78 22.33 -12.74
CA GLU A 39 3.89 23.05 -11.46
C GLU A 39 5.30 22.94 -10.87
N THR A 40 5.91 21.74 -10.93
CA THR A 40 7.30 21.53 -10.49
C THR A 40 8.26 22.37 -11.34
N LEU A 41 8.12 22.31 -12.67
CA LEU A 41 8.94 23.09 -13.60
C LEU A 41 8.78 24.61 -13.37
N LEU A 42 7.56 25.07 -13.08
CA LEU A 42 7.30 26.46 -12.76
C LEU A 42 8.05 26.88 -11.48
N GLY A 43 8.03 26.06 -10.43
CA GLY A 43 8.82 26.30 -9.22
C GLY A 43 10.32 26.44 -9.51
N ASP A 44 10.89 25.53 -10.30
CA ASP A 44 12.30 25.57 -10.70
C ASP A 44 12.64 26.81 -11.55
N LEU A 45 11.71 27.26 -12.39
CA LEU A 45 11.89 28.47 -13.19
C LEU A 45 11.78 29.74 -12.34
N GLU A 46 10.88 29.76 -11.34
CA GLU A 46 10.70 30.89 -10.42
C GLU A 46 11.92 31.08 -9.52
N ILE A 47 12.53 29.98 -9.03
CA ILE A 47 13.81 30.03 -8.30
C ILE A 47 14.91 30.61 -9.18
N ARG A 48 15.06 30.09 -10.41
CA ARG A 48 16.05 30.62 -11.36
C ARG A 48 15.81 32.08 -11.70
N LEU A 49 14.56 32.50 -11.90
CA LEU A 49 14.25 33.90 -12.16
C LEU A 49 14.71 34.80 -11.00
N ALA A 50 14.53 34.36 -9.75
CA ALA A 50 14.99 35.13 -8.59
C ALA A 50 16.52 35.26 -8.54
N GLU A 51 17.26 34.24 -8.94
CA GLU A 51 18.74 34.30 -9.08
C GLU A 51 19.16 35.33 -10.14
N GLU A 52 18.55 35.25 -11.34
CA GLU A 52 18.83 36.17 -12.45
C GLU A 52 18.44 37.62 -12.11
N GLU A 53 17.34 37.83 -11.38
CA GLU A 53 16.91 39.15 -10.91
C GLU A 53 17.84 39.72 -9.83
N ASP A 54 18.39 38.88 -8.93
CA ASP A 54 19.43 39.30 -7.98
C ASP A 54 20.71 39.71 -8.72
N ASP A 55 21.13 38.96 -9.73
CA ASP A 55 22.30 39.29 -10.56
C ASP A 55 22.14 40.65 -11.27
N VAL A 56 20.98 40.89 -11.87
CA VAL A 56 20.62 42.20 -12.44
C VAL A 56 20.67 43.29 -11.37
N SER A 57 20.05 43.06 -10.20
CA SER A 57 20.02 44.02 -9.09
C SER A 57 21.42 44.36 -8.55
N ARG A 58 22.30 43.36 -8.39
CA ARG A 58 23.69 43.56 -7.97
C ARG A 58 24.47 44.40 -8.99
N LEU A 59 24.28 44.16 -10.28
CA LEU A 59 24.93 44.93 -11.34
C LEU A 59 24.34 46.34 -11.50
N GLU A 60 23.08 46.57 -11.13
CA GLU A 60 22.44 47.89 -11.12
C GLU A 60 22.84 48.69 -9.86
N GLY A 61 22.77 48.08 -8.68
CA GLY A 61 22.94 48.71 -7.37
C GLY A 61 24.37 48.74 -6.81
N GLY A 62 25.24 47.81 -7.20
CA GLY A 62 26.59 47.67 -6.60
C GLY A 62 27.59 48.78 -6.94
N PHE A 63 27.23 49.74 -7.81
CA PHE A 63 28.23 50.61 -8.44
C PHE A 63 27.67 51.93 -9.03
N THR A 64 26.68 52.53 -8.39
CA THR A 64 26.42 53.98 -8.50
C THR A 64 27.40 54.79 -7.64
N ALA A 65 28.14 54.15 -6.73
CA ALA A 65 29.00 54.82 -5.75
C ALA A 65 30.51 54.83 -6.03
N PHE A 66 31.08 54.04 -6.96
CA PHE A 66 32.55 53.91 -7.03
C PHE A 66 33.27 54.24 -8.35
N LEU A 67 32.93 53.78 -9.57
CA LEU A 67 33.76 54.14 -10.75
C LEU A 67 32.97 54.41 -12.04
N SER A 68 32.92 55.68 -12.43
CA SER A 68 32.52 56.20 -13.74
C SER A 68 33.55 55.96 -14.86
N GLY A 69 34.50 55.02 -14.69
CA GLY A 69 35.68 54.84 -15.57
C GLY A 69 35.82 53.51 -16.32
N LEU A 70 34.91 52.54 -16.16
CA LEU A 70 34.99 51.19 -16.78
C LEU A 70 33.67 50.78 -17.48
N THR A 71 33.06 51.70 -18.22
CA THR A 71 31.67 51.64 -18.69
C THR A 71 31.37 50.55 -19.75
N GLY A 72 32.29 50.26 -20.68
CA GLY A 72 31.99 49.38 -21.81
C GLY A 72 31.80 47.88 -21.48
N SER A 73 32.49 47.34 -20.47
CA SER A 73 32.40 45.91 -20.10
C SER A 73 31.23 45.60 -19.17
N ARG A 74 30.79 46.58 -18.36
CA ARG A 74 29.64 46.46 -17.44
C ARG A 74 28.30 46.57 -18.17
N GLU A 75 28.16 47.53 -19.08
CA GLU A 75 26.93 47.68 -19.88
C GLU A 75 26.62 46.42 -20.69
N GLY A 76 27.64 45.81 -21.30
CA GLY A 76 27.50 44.55 -22.01
C GLY A 76 27.14 43.37 -21.11
N ARG A 77 27.60 43.35 -19.85
CA ARG A 77 27.21 42.32 -18.87
C ARG A 77 25.78 42.52 -18.38
N LEU A 78 25.40 43.72 -17.97
CA LEU A 78 24.04 44.05 -17.54
C LEU A 78 23.00 43.75 -18.62
N ALA A 79 23.33 44.02 -19.89
CA ALA A 79 22.46 43.67 -21.01
C ALA A 79 22.25 42.15 -21.16
N ARG A 80 23.25 41.34 -20.83
CA ARG A 80 23.15 39.86 -20.85
C ARG A 80 22.27 39.34 -19.75
N GLU A 81 22.53 39.72 -18.49
CA GLU A 81 21.74 39.27 -17.33
C GLU A 81 20.26 39.69 -17.48
N ARG A 82 19.98 40.90 -18.00
CA ARG A 82 18.61 41.32 -18.32
C ARG A 82 17.96 40.45 -19.40
N ALA A 83 18.72 40.03 -20.41
CA ALA A 83 18.23 39.14 -21.46
C ALA A 83 17.98 37.72 -20.93
N GLU A 84 18.83 37.23 -20.02
CA GLU A 84 18.68 35.93 -19.34
C GLU A 84 17.44 35.92 -18.44
N ALA A 85 17.28 36.92 -17.56
CA ALA A 85 16.07 37.12 -16.76
C ALA A 85 14.80 37.21 -17.64
N GLN A 86 14.85 37.96 -18.74
CA GLN A 86 13.72 38.09 -19.66
C GLN A 86 13.38 36.76 -20.35
N ALA A 87 14.38 35.97 -20.73
CA ALA A 87 14.17 34.64 -21.32
C ALA A 87 13.52 33.67 -20.31
N VAL A 88 13.91 33.73 -19.03
CA VAL A 88 13.26 32.94 -17.97
C VAL A 88 11.81 33.38 -17.77
N ARG A 89 11.51 34.70 -17.74
CA ARG A 89 10.13 35.21 -17.64
C ARG A 89 9.24 34.71 -18.77
N GLN A 90 9.73 34.73 -20.01
CA GLN A 90 8.99 34.21 -21.17
C GLN A 90 8.69 32.71 -21.05
N ARG A 91 9.64 31.92 -20.52
CA ARG A 91 9.42 30.50 -20.25
C ARG A 91 8.35 30.29 -19.18
N ILE A 92 8.39 31.05 -18.10
CA ILE A 92 7.37 31.01 -17.03
C ILE A 92 6.00 31.33 -17.60
N GLU A 93 5.87 32.39 -18.39
CA GLU A 93 4.61 32.77 -19.03
C GLU A 93 4.06 31.63 -19.91
N GLY A 94 4.91 31.01 -20.74
CA GLY A 94 4.53 29.85 -21.54
C GLY A 94 4.07 28.65 -20.71
N GLN A 95 4.75 28.35 -19.61
CA GLN A 95 4.35 27.25 -18.71
C GLN A 95 3.07 27.58 -17.92
N ARG A 96 2.85 28.83 -17.50
CA ARG A 96 1.60 29.26 -16.87
C ARG A 96 0.42 29.17 -17.83
N ALA A 97 0.61 29.55 -19.09
CA ALA A 97 -0.39 29.34 -20.13
C ALA A 97 -0.69 27.84 -20.29
N ARG A 98 0.34 26.99 -20.44
CA ARG A 98 0.20 25.52 -20.48
C ARG A 98 -0.57 24.96 -19.29
N LEU A 99 -0.25 25.42 -18.07
CA LEU A 99 -0.96 25.03 -16.85
C LEU A 99 -2.44 25.39 -16.93
N GLY A 100 -2.77 26.60 -17.40
CA GLY A 100 -4.17 27.02 -17.60
C GLY A 100 -4.94 26.12 -18.58
N TRP A 101 -4.31 25.73 -19.70
CA TRP A 101 -4.92 24.77 -20.65
C TRP A 101 -5.16 23.41 -20.00
N LEU A 102 -4.16 22.86 -19.28
CA LEU A 102 -4.29 21.58 -18.59
C LEU A 102 -5.35 21.61 -17.47
N GLN A 103 -5.50 22.74 -16.77
CA GLN A 103 -6.54 22.93 -15.77
C GLN A 103 -7.94 22.96 -16.40
N ALA A 104 -8.09 23.60 -17.56
CA ALA A 104 -9.33 23.56 -18.33
C ALA A 104 -9.66 22.15 -18.83
N ASP A 105 -8.66 21.42 -19.34
CA ASP A 105 -8.81 20.01 -19.74
C ASP A 105 -9.22 19.14 -18.55
N ARG A 106 -8.61 19.35 -17.38
CA ARG A 106 -8.99 18.65 -16.13
C ARG A 106 -10.46 18.92 -15.81
N ALA A 107 -10.90 20.18 -15.86
CA ALA A 107 -12.29 20.54 -15.58
C ALA A 107 -13.28 19.87 -16.57
N ALA A 108 -12.93 19.81 -17.85
CA ALA A 108 -13.73 19.12 -18.85
C ALA A 108 -13.82 17.60 -18.60
N VAL A 109 -12.70 16.97 -18.24
CA VAL A 109 -12.66 15.55 -17.88
C VAL A 109 -13.50 15.27 -16.63
N GLU A 110 -13.39 16.10 -15.59
CA GLU A 110 -14.21 15.95 -14.37
C GLU A 110 -15.71 16.12 -14.64
N SER A 111 -16.10 17.08 -15.50
CA SER A 111 -17.48 17.22 -15.93
C SER A 111 -17.97 15.96 -16.64
N GLY A 112 -17.17 15.41 -17.55
CA GLY A 112 -17.48 14.17 -18.24
C GLY A 112 -17.60 12.98 -17.29
N LEU A 113 -16.75 12.91 -16.24
CA LEU A 113 -16.83 11.88 -15.20
C LEU A 113 -18.13 11.99 -14.40
N ALA A 114 -18.57 13.20 -14.07
CA ALA A 114 -19.83 13.42 -13.36
C ALA A 114 -21.05 12.92 -14.16
N GLU A 115 -21.06 13.12 -15.49
CA GLU A 115 -22.14 12.64 -16.39
C GLU A 115 -22.27 11.11 -16.41
N VAL A 116 -21.14 10.39 -16.40
CA VAL A 116 -21.11 8.92 -16.53
C VAL A 116 -20.88 8.20 -15.20
N GLY A 117 -20.81 8.94 -14.10
CA GLY A 117 -20.61 8.41 -12.74
C GLY A 117 -21.58 7.28 -12.36
N PRO A 118 -22.89 7.38 -12.66
CA PRO A 118 -23.87 6.33 -12.36
C PRO A 118 -23.82 5.10 -13.27
N ALA A 119 -23.04 5.13 -14.36
CA ALA A 119 -23.08 4.10 -15.39
C ALA A 119 -22.77 2.67 -14.88
N PRO A 120 -21.80 2.44 -13.97
CA PRO A 120 -21.55 1.11 -13.43
C PRO A 120 -22.75 0.53 -12.67
N GLN A 121 -23.44 1.35 -11.88
CA GLN A 121 -24.61 0.91 -11.11
C GLN A 121 -25.79 0.61 -12.05
N GLU A 122 -26.03 1.46 -13.05
CA GLU A 122 -27.06 1.22 -14.07
C GLU A 122 -26.79 -0.06 -14.86
N TYR A 123 -25.54 -0.30 -15.27
CA TYR A 123 -25.14 -1.50 -15.98
C TYR A 123 -25.36 -2.77 -15.12
N GLY A 124 -24.93 -2.73 -13.85
CA GLY A 124 -25.15 -3.82 -12.90
C GLY A 124 -26.64 -4.15 -12.71
N ALA A 125 -27.49 -3.13 -12.54
CA ALA A 125 -28.93 -3.31 -12.39
C ALA A 125 -29.59 -3.94 -13.62
N LEU A 126 -29.13 -3.59 -14.83
CA LEU A 126 -29.60 -4.20 -16.07
C LEU A 126 -29.18 -5.67 -16.17
N LEU A 127 -27.95 -6.01 -15.78
CA LEU A 127 -27.47 -7.41 -15.75
C LEU A 127 -28.30 -8.25 -14.77
N GLU A 128 -28.54 -7.76 -13.56
CA GLU A 128 -29.40 -8.43 -12.57
C GLU A 128 -30.84 -8.60 -13.04
N ARG A 129 -31.38 -7.59 -13.74
CA ARG A 129 -32.72 -7.69 -14.35
C ARG A 129 -32.75 -8.79 -15.42
N LYS A 130 -31.73 -8.85 -16.29
CA LYS A 130 -31.64 -9.87 -17.33
C LYS A 130 -31.50 -11.27 -16.72
N GLU A 131 -30.64 -11.42 -15.72
CA GLU A 131 -30.45 -12.69 -15.01
C GLU A 131 -31.78 -13.20 -14.41
N ARG A 132 -32.52 -12.34 -13.70
CA ARG A 132 -33.84 -12.71 -13.14
C ARG A 132 -34.82 -13.16 -14.20
N LEU A 133 -34.85 -12.50 -15.36
CA LEU A 133 -35.72 -12.88 -16.47
C LEU A 133 -35.33 -14.25 -17.03
N LEU A 134 -34.05 -14.50 -17.28
CA LEU A 134 -33.55 -15.79 -17.80
C LEU A 134 -33.83 -16.94 -16.84
N MET A 135 -33.68 -16.72 -15.53
CA MET A 135 -33.99 -17.71 -14.50
C MET A 135 -35.49 -18.00 -14.42
N ALA A 136 -36.35 -16.97 -14.56
CA ALA A 136 -37.79 -17.12 -14.48
C ALA A 136 -38.43 -17.72 -15.75
N SER A 137 -37.84 -17.48 -16.92
CA SER A 137 -38.40 -17.90 -18.21
C SER A 137 -38.09 -19.35 -18.59
N GLY A 138 -37.30 -20.06 -17.79
CA GLY A 138 -36.82 -21.41 -18.13
C GLY A 138 -35.82 -21.44 -19.28
N ASP A 139 -35.14 -20.32 -19.55
CA ASP A 139 -34.06 -20.26 -20.54
C ASP A 139 -32.90 -21.16 -20.06
N PRO A 140 -32.27 -21.98 -20.95
CA PRO A 140 -31.13 -22.82 -20.57
C PRO A 140 -29.99 -22.06 -19.87
N ARG A 141 -29.78 -20.78 -20.23
CA ARG A 141 -28.80 -19.90 -19.58
C ARG A 141 -29.09 -19.69 -18.10
N GLY A 142 -30.35 -19.71 -17.67
CA GLY A 142 -30.74 -19.59 -16.26
C GLY A 142 -30.15 -20.70 -15.37
N GLY A 143 -30.05 -21.92 -15.89
CA GLY A 143 -29.41 -23.04 -15.18
C GLY A 143 -27.89 -22.87 -15.04
N GLU A 144 -27.23 -22.31 -16.06
CA GLU A 144 -25.82 -21.96 -15.99
C GLU A 144 -25.56 -20.82 -15.01
N LEU A 145 -26.37 -19.75 -15.06
CA LEU A 145 -26.29 -18.61 -14.14
C LEU A 145 -26.46 -19.05 -12.68
N SER A 146 -27.40 -19.97 -12.41
CA SER A 146 -27.58 -20.55 -11.06
C SER A 146 -26.34 -21.30 -10.57
N ARG A 147 -25.66 -22.03 -11.47
CA ARG A 147 -24.41 -22.73 -11.13
C ARG A 147 -23.28 -21.74 -10.84
N ILE A 148 -23.13 -20.71 -11.67
CA ILE A 148 -22.13 -19.66 -11.49
C ILE A 148 -22.37 -18.92 -10.17
N ALA A 149 -23.62 -18.56 -9.87
CA ALA A 149 -23.98 -17.88 -8.61
C ALA A 149 -23.59 -18.70 -7.37
N ARG A 150 -23.81 -20.02 -7.41
CA ARG A 150 -23.38 -20.92 -6.33
C ARG A 150 -21.85 -20.98 -6.21
N GLU A 151 -21.13 -21.16 -7.32
CA GLU A 151 -19.66 -21.16 -7.32
C GLU A 151 -19.07 -19.83 -6.84
N LEU A 152 -19.70 -18.70 -7.18
CA LEU A 152 -19.33 -17.38 -6.67
C LEU A 152 -19.53 -17.28 -5.16
N ALA A 153 -20.66 -17.75 -4.64
CA ALA A 153 -20.94 -17.73 -3.20
C ALA A 153 -19.94 -18.59 -2.41
N GLU A 154 -19.64 -19.80 -2.91
CA GLU A 154 -18.62 -20.71 -2.36
C GLU A 154 -17.24 -20.04 -2.39
N THR A 155 -16.79 -19.57 -3.56
CA THR A 155 -15.47 -18.91 -3.73
C THR A 155 -15.34 -17.65 -2.86
N ALA A 156 -16.42 -16.87 -2.70
CA ALA A 156 -16.41 -15.68 -1.87
C ALA A 156 -16.38 -16.01 -0.37
N ALA A 157 -16.95 -17.13 0.06
CA ALA A 157 -16.82 -17.62 1.43
C ALA A 157 -15.38 -18.05 1.70
N ASP A 158 -14.82 -18.92 0.85
CA ASP A 158 -13.43 -19.38 0.95
C ASP A 158 -12.44 -18.20 1.00
N LEU A 159 -12.63 -17.20 0.15
CA LEU A 159 -11.76 -16.03 0.10
C LEU A 159 -11.78 -15.25 1.43
N ARG A 160 -12.97 -15.04 2.01
CA ARG A 160 -13.10 -14.31 3.29
C ARG A 160 -12.39 -15.06 4.42
N GLU A 161 -12.61 -16.36 4.53
CA GLU A 161 -12.01 -17.19 5.57
C GLU A 161 -10.47 -17.20 5.43
N HIS A 162 -9.96 -17.26 4.20
CA HIS A 162 -8.52 -17.18 3.95
C HIS A 162 -7.91 -15.79 4.22
N GLU A 163 -8.66 -14.71 3.95
CA GLU A 163 -8.24 -13.36 4.30
C GLU A 163 -8.22 -13.13 5.82
N GLU A 164 -9.14 -13.75 6.56
CA GLU A 164 -9.14 -13.79 8.03
C GLU A 164 -7.91 -14.53 8.56
N ALA A 165 -7.65 -15.73 8.06
CA ALA A 165 -6.44 -16.50 8.40
C ALA A 165 -5.15 -15.75 8.04
N HIS A 166 -5.08 -15.11 6.87
CA HIS A 166 -3.92 -14.33 6.45
C HIS A 166 -3.68 -13.13 7.39
N ARG A 167 -4.74 -12.41 7.78
CA ARG A 167 -4.64 -11.29 8.73
C ARG A 167 -4.16 -11.76 10.11
N ALA A 168 -4.72 -12.85 10.64
CA ALA A 168 -4.28 -13.39 11.91
C ALA A 168 -2.82 -13.90 11.85
N GLY A 169 -2.43 -14.54 10.74
CA GLY A 169 -1.06 -14.99 10.52
C GLY A 169 -0.06 -13.85 10.40
N THR A 170 -0.43 -12.74 9.76
CA THR A 170 0.40 -11.52 9.68
C THR A 170 0.63 -10.94 11.07
N ALA A 171 -0.42 -10.85 11.88
CA ALA A 171 -0.32 -10.39 13.28
C ALA A 171 0.56 -11.35 14.12
N ALA A 172 0.43 -12.66 13.91
CA ALA A 172 1.29 -13.66 14.56
C ALA A 172 2.77 -13.50 14.13
N ALA A 173 3.04 -13.28 12.84
CA ALA A 173 4.39 -13.08 12.33
C ALA A 173 5.05 -11.85 12.95
N GLU A 174 4.32 -10.74 13.05
CA GLU A 174 4.80 -9.51 13.69
C GLU A 174 5.11 -9.73 15.17
N ALA A 175 4.22 -10.43 15.89
CA ALA A 175 4.36 -10.70 17.30
C ALA A 175 5.54 -11.65 17.59
N VAL A 176 5.68 -12.74 16.84
CA VAL A 176 6.83 -13.66 16.95
C VAL A 176 8.13 -12.94 16.56
N GLY A 177 8.10 -12.06 15.55
CA GLY A 177 9.23 -11.21 15.18
C GLY A 177 9.66 -10.26 16.29
N GLN A 178 8.71 -9.73 17.08
CA GLN A 178 9.03 -8.92 18.26
C GLN A 178 9.76 -9.75 19.34
N VAL A 179 9.33 -10.99 19.59
CA VAL A 179 10.03 -11.90 20.51
C VAL A 179 11.47 -12.14 20.04
N LEU A 180 11.70 -12.37 18.75
CA LEU A 180 13.06 -12.53 18.18
C LEU A 180 13.93 -11.28 18.38
N ARG A 181 13.38 -10.08 18.20
CA ARG A 181 14.11 -8.83 18.45
C ARG A 181 14.50 -8.68 19.92
N CYS A 182 13.59 -9.00 20.85
CA CYS A 182 13.87 -9.01 22.28
C CYS A 182 14.99 -10.02 22.64
N LEU A 183 14.94 -11.24 22.10
CA LEU A 183 15.96 -12.27 22.31
C LEU A 183 17.33 -11.89 21.69
N GLY A 184 17.33 -11.23 20.53
CA GLY A 184 18.54 -10.72 19.88
C GLY A 184 19.21 -9.59 20.66
N GLY A 185 18.42 -8.65 21.18
CA GLY A 185 18.90 -7.59 22.07
C GLY A 185 19.51 -8.12 23.37
N ALA A 186 18.88 -9.14 23.97
CA ALA A 186 19.40 -9.80 25.17
C ALA A 186 20.74 -10.52 24.93
N ARG A 187 20.93 -11.19 23.78
CA ARG A 187 22.24 -11.75 23.40
C ARG A 187 23.32 -10.67 23.24
N GLY A 188 22.98 -9.52 22.65
CA GLY A 188 23.90 -8.39 22.45
C GLY A 188 24.34 -7.72 23.75
N ALA A 189 23.42 -7.55 24.70
CA ALA A 189 23.71 -7.03 26.04
C ALA A 189 24.57 -7.99 26.89
N SER A 190 24.27 -9.30 26.83
CA SER A 190 25.05 -10.34 27.52
C SER A 190 26.49 -10.45 26.99
N ALA A 191 26.72 -10.25 25.69
CA ALA A 191 28.06 -10.25 25.10
C ALA A 191 28.91 -9.04 25.55
N TRP A 192 28.26 -7.92 25.87
CA TRP A 192 28.91 -6.71 26.39
C TRP A 192 29.33 -6.85 27.86
N ASP A 193 28.56 -7.57 28.67
CA ASP A 193 28.85 -7.80 30.09
C ASP A 193 30.12 -8.66 30.29
N MET A 194 30.37 -9.60 29.37
CA MET A 194 31.59 -10.42 29.34
C MET A 194 32.87 -9.64 28.94
N LEU A 195 32.74 -8.44 28.38
CA LEU A 195 33.87 -7.59 27.96
C LEU A 195 34.27 -6.51 28.97
N GLY A 196 33.71 -6.54 30.19
CA GLY A 196 34.24 -5.80 31.34
C GLY A 196 33.57 -4.45 31.63
N GLY A 197 32.23 -4.42 31.68
CA GLY A 197 31.44 -3.21 31.92
C GLY A 197 30.66 -3.23 33.25
N GLY A 198 31.33 -3.45 34.38
CA GLY A 198 30.68 -3.30 35.69
C GLY A 198 30.14 -1.87 35.89
N THR A 199 28.89 -1.77 36.35
CA THR A 199 28.19 -0.57 36.91
C THR A 199 27.36 0.35 35.99
N PHE A 200 26.96 -0.06 34.78
CA PHE A 200 25.88 0.64 34.02
C PHE A 200 24.69 -0.24 33.57
N ALA A 201 24.52 -1.44 34.15
CA ALA A 201 23.39 -2.32 33.85
C ALA A 201 22.06 -1.85 34.51
N ASP A 202 22.12 -1.20 35.68
CA ASP A 202 20.96 -1.05 36.59
C ASP A 202 19.85 -0.07 36.14
N MET A 203 20.02 0.71 35.07
CA MET A 203 19.01 1.73 34.66
C MET A 203 18.28 1.43 33.34
N VAL A 204 18.65 0.34 32.66
CA VAL A 204 18.04 -0.11 31.39
C VAL A 204 17.38 -1.50 31.56
N GLU A 205 17.63 -2.20 32.67
CA GLU A 205 17.34 -3.63 32.82
C GLU A 205 15.87 -3.95 33.14
N HIS A 206 15.15 -3.08 33.87
CA HIS A 206 13.75 -3.36 34.23
C HIS A 206 12.74 -3.15 33.08
N GLY A 207 13.10 -2.35 32.06
CA GLY A 207 12.21 -2.04 30.93
C GLY A 207 12.16 -3.13 29.87
N HIS A 208 13.32 -3.67 29.46
CA HIS A 208 13.40 -4.63 28.37
C HIS A 208 12.90 -6.04 28.72
N LEU A 209 12.95 -6.42 30.00
CA LEU A 209 12.47 -7.73 30.49
C LEU A 209 10.95 -7.82 30.54
N ARG A 210 10.30 -6.77 31.08
CA ARG A 210 8.84 -6.65 31.04
C ARG A 210 8.32 -6.65 29.61
N ASN A 211 9.06 -5.99 28.70
CA ASN A 211 8.73 -5.95 27.29
C ASN A 211 8.89 -7.31 26.59
N ALA A 212 9.81 -8.18 27.03
CA ALA A 212 10.00 -9.51 26.46
C ALA A 212 8.89 -10.49 26.89
N ASP A 213 8.48 -10.45 28.16
CA ASP A 213 7.35 -11.25 28.67
C ASP A 213 6.01 -10.79 28.05
N GLU A 214 5.78 -9.48 28.00
CA GLU A 214 4.61 -8.90 27.32
C GLU A 214 4.60 -9.28 25.82
N ALA A 215 5.76 -9.26 25.14
CA ALA A 215 5.88 -9.69 23.74
C ALA A 215 5.60 -11.18 23.55
N ALA A 216 6.04 -12.04 24.48
CA ALA A 216 5.79 -13.48 24.41
C ALA A 216 4.31 -13.82 24.61
N TRP A 217 3.64 -13.22 25.60
CA TRP A 217 2.19 -13.37 25.79
C TRP A 217 1.40 -12.83 24.60
N HIS A 218 1.85 -11.71 24.02
CA HIS A 218 1.25 -11.17 22.80
C HIS A 218 1.40 -12.15 21.63
N ALA A 219 2.58 -12.72 21.43
CA ALA A 219 2.84 -13.72 20.39
C ALA A 219 2.01 -14.99 20.57
N GLN A 220 1.88 -15.50 21.80
CA GLN A 220 1.03 -16.66 22.07
C GLN A 220 -0.43 -16.39 21.70
N ARG A 221 -1.00 -15.26 22.15
CA ARG A 221 -2.39 -14.91 21.79
C ARG A 221 -2.58 -14.75 20.28
N ALA A 222 -1.61 -14.18 19.59
CA ALA A 222 -1.66 -14.02 18.14
C ALA A 222 -1.58 -15.37 17.41
N LEU A 223 -0.74 -16.29 17.89
CA LEU A 223 -0.66 -17.66 17.37
C LEU A 223 -1.92 -18.48 17.66
N ASP A 224 -2.54 -18.34 18.84
CA ASP A 224 -3.81 -18.98 19.17
C ASP A 224 -4.94 -18.46 18.28
N ALA A 225 -4.95 -17.15 18.00
CA ALA A 225 -5.87 -16.58 17.03
C ALA A 225 -5.64 -17.14 15.64
N PHE A 226 -4.39 -17.14 15.16
CA PHE A 226 -4.05 -17.69 13.86
C PHE A 226 -4.41 -19.17 13.72
N ALA A 227 -4.18 -19.97 14.77
CA ALA A 227 -4.55 -21.39 14.78
C ALA A 227 -6.07 -21.60 14.65
N ARG A 228 -6.89 -20.74 15.27
CA ARG A 228 -8.35 -20.78 15.12
C ARG A 228 -8.76 -20.46 13.68
N GLU A 229 -8.25 -19.38 13.11
CA GLU A 229 -8.58 -19.01 11.72
C GLU A 229 -8.08 -20.06 10.71
N LEU A 230 -6.93 -20.72 10.98
CA LEU A 230 -6.43 -21.82 10.15
C LEU A 230 -7.37 -23.04 10.16
N ALA A 231 -8.04 -23.30 11.28
CA ALA A 231 -8.99 -24.40 11.40
C ALA A 231 -10.23 -24.16 10.51
N ASP A 232 -10.67 -22.92 10.39
CA ASP A 232 -11.82 -22.53 9.56
C ASP A 232 -11.54 -22.78 8.07
N VAL A 233 -10.28 -22.61 7.63
CA VAL A 233 -9.85 -22.86 6.24
C VAL A 233 -9.42 -24.30 5.97
N GLY A 234 -9.76 -25.24 6.86
CA GLY A 234 -9.44 -26.66 6.72
C GLY A 234 -7.97 -27.01 6.90
N VAL A 235 -7.13 -26.05 7.35
CA VAL A 235 -5.74 -26.29 7.69
C VAL A 235 -5.67 -26.61 9.19
N HIS A 236 -5.76 -27.89 9.53
CA HIS A 236 -5.58 -28.34 10.90
C HIS A 236 -4.09 -28.31 11.26
N VAL A 237 -3.67 -27.20 11.85
CA VAL A 237 -2.35 -27.09 12.47
C VAL A 237 -2.56 -27.04 13.97
N ALA A 238 -1.75 -27.79 14.71
CA ALA A 238 -1.49 -27.51 16.12
C ALA A 238 -0.14 -26.79 16.20
N PRO A 239 -0.04 -25.47 15.91
CA PRO A 239 1.18 -24.74 16.18
C PRO A 239 1.24 -24.51 17.68
N VAL A 240 1.66 -25.53 18.41
CA VAL A 240 2.01 -25.38 19.82
C VAL A 240 3.38 -24.73 19.79
N MET A 241 3.46 -23.45 20.18
CA MET A 241 4.72 -22.92 20.69
C MET A 241 5.24 -23.95 21.69
N PRO A 242 6.50 -24.41 21.62
CA PRO A 242 7.04 -25.23 22.69
C PRO A 242 6.73 -24.51 24.00
N GLU A 243 6.24 -25.21 25.05
CA GLU A 243 5.87 -24.60 26.33
C GLU A 243 6.92 -23.55 26.70
N VAL A 244 6.65 -22.30 26.34
CA VAL A 244 7.52 -21.20 26.69
C VAL A 244 6.97 -20.89 28.06
N ASP A 245 7.52 -21.57 29.05
CA ASP A 245 7.36 -21.13 30.41
C ASP A 245 7.94 -19.71 30.43
N THR A 246 7.08 -18.69 30.26
CA THR A 246 7.53 -17.31 30.27
C THR A 246 7.80 -16.87 31.70
N ARG A 247 7.28 -17.61 32.70
CA ARG A 247 7.85 -17.59 34.04
C ARG A 247 9.31 -18.01 34.01
N TRP A 248 9.72 -18.96 33.17
CA TRP A 248 11.14 -19.27 32.97
C TRP A 248 11.98 -18.14 32.33
N PHE A 249 11.43 -17.24 31.51
CA PHE A 249 12.19 -16.07 31.04
C PHE A 249 12.46 -15.09 32.20
N ALA A 250 11.48 -14.91 33.08
CA ALA A 250 11.66 -14.21 34.35
C ALA A 250 12.56 -15.00 35.33
N ASP A 251 12.39 -16.32 35.48
CA ASP A 251 13.16 -17.18 36.40
C ASP A 251 14.60 -17.39 35.92
N ILE A 252 14.93 -17.27 34.62
CA ILE A 252 16.32 -17.22 34.13
C ILE A 252 17.01 -15.94 34.51
N PHE A 253 16.28 -14.84 34.38
CA PHE A 253 16.81 -13.51 34.61
C PHE A 253 16.91 -13.22 36.11
N PHE A 254 15.93 -13.68 36.89
CA PHE A 254 15.81 -13.41 38.32
C PHE A 254 16.28 -14.55 39.24
N ASP A 255 16.26 -15.83 38.83
CA ASP A 255 16.47 -16.93 39.79
C ASP A 255 17.91 -17.47 39.86
N ASN A 256 18.88 -16.88 39.16
CA ASN A 256 20.29 -17.14 39.45
C ASN A 256 21.26 -16.01 39.05
N ILE A 257 21.51 -15.14 40.01
CA ILE A 257 22.80 -14.48 40.26
C ILE A 257 23.96 -15.51 40.46
N VAL A 258 23.71 -16.83 40.38
CA VAL A 258 24.73 -17.88 40.53
C VAL A 258 24.53 -19.06 39.55
N THR A 259 24.88 -18.92 38.26
CA THR A 259 25.61 -19.94 37.43
C THR A 259 25.69 -19.55 35.96
N ASP A 260 26.90 -19.27 35.48
CA ASP A 260 27.20 -18.52 34.25
C ASP A 260 27.28 -19.37 32.95
N ALA A 261 27.21 -20.71 33.04
CA ALA A 261 27.49 -21.59 31.89
C ALA A 261 26.25 -22.09 31.11
N PHE A 262 25.05 -22.09 31.72
CA PHE A 262 23.84 -22.69 31.13
C PHE A 262 22.88 -21.67 30.48
N LYS A 263 23.04 -20.37 30.78
CA LYS A 263 22.15 -19.30 30.28
C LYS A 263 22.27 -19.10 28.78
N HIS A 264 23.50 -19.06 28.25
CA HIS A 264 23.74 -18.83 26.83
C HIS A 264 23.16 -19.94 25.94
N GLN A 265 23.31 -21.21 26.36
CA GLN A 265 22.78 -22.36 25.61
C GLN A 265 21.24 -22.38 25.58
N ARG A 266 20.58 -21.97 26.65
CA ARG A 266 19.11 -22.01 26.73
C ARG A 266 18.46 -20.84 25.98
N ILE A 267 19.01 -19.62 26.08
CA ILE A 267 18.65 -18.49 25.20
C ILE A 267 18.88 -18.86 23.73
N ALA A 268 19.95 -19.59 23.44
CA ALA A 268 20.22 -20.05 22.08
C ALA A 268 19.13 -20.98 21.55
N ARG A 269 18.77 -22.03 22.31
CA ARG A 269 17.71 -22.97 21.97
C ARG A 269 16.33 -22.31 21.85
N THR A 270 15.96 -21.42 22.78
CA THR A 270 14.68 -20.68 22.70
C THR A 270 14.66 -19.78 21.46
N GLY A 271 15.76 -19.08 21.17
CA GLY A 271 15.87 -18.29 19.94
C GLY A 271 15.75 -19.12 18.66
N GLU A 272 16.32 -20.32 18.63
CA GLU A 272 16.19 -21.26 17.51
C GLU A 272 14.75 -21.74 17.32
N ALA A 273 14.07 -22.12 18.41
CA ALA A 273 12.66 -22.53 18.38
C ALA A 273 11.73 -21.41 17.93
N VAL A 274 11.88 -20.19 18.48
CA VAL A 274 11.08 -19.03 18.06
C VAL A 274 11.37 -18.69 16.59
N ALA A 275 12.61 -18.83 16.13
CA ALA A 275 12.96 -18.63 14.73
C ALA A 275 12.36 -19.69 13.81
N GLU A 276 12.21 -20.93 14.29
CA GLU A 276 11.47 -21.99 13.59
C GLU A 276 9.99 -21.67 13.47
N THR A 277 9.35 -21.26 14.57
CA THR A 277 7.97 -20.79 14.53
C THR A 277 7.81 -19.61 13.58
N ALA A 278 8.71 -18.63 13.63
CA ALA A 278 8.67 -17.48 12.72
C ALA A 278 8.72 -17.92 11.25
N ARG A 279 9.64 -18.83 10.90
CA ARG A 279 9.74 -19.40 9.54
C ARG A 279 8.46 -20.13 9.14
N TRP A 280 7.88 -20.91 10.05
CA TRP A 280 6.63 -21.63 9.80
C TRP A 280 5.44 -20.66 9.61
N VAL A 281 5.32 -19.62 10.44
CA VAL A 281 4.26 -18.61 10.32
C VAL A 281 4.41 -17.88 8.98
N SER A 282 5.61 -17.39 8.65
CA SER A 282 5.87 -16.70 7.38
C SER A 282 5.53 -17.57 6.18
N GLY A 283 5.99 -18.83 6.14
CA GLY A 283 5.67 -19.74 5.04
C GLY A 283 4.17 -20.04 4.92
N THR A 284 3.45 -20.09 6.05
CA THR A 284 1.99 -20.29 6.05
C THR A 284 1.26 -19.04 5.55
N VAL A 285 1.67 -17.85 6.00
CA VAL A 285 1.14 -16.55 5.54
C VAL A 285 1.33 -16.39 4.03
N ASP A 286 2.52 -16.71 3.52
CA ASP A 286 2.81 -16.66 2.08
C ASP A 286 1.89 -17.60 1.29
N GLY A 287 1.66 -18.82 1.81
CA GLY A 287 0.71 -19.78 1.24
C GLY A 287 -0.73 -19.26 1.22
N LEU A 288 -1.19 -18.66 2.32
CA LEU A 288 -2.52 -18.04 2.41
C LEU A 288 -2.68 -16.87 1.44
N ALA A 289 -1.66 -16.01 1.33
CA ALA A 289 -1.65 -14.89 0.39
C ALA A 289 -1.75 -15.38 -1.07
N ALA A 290 -0.98 -16.42 -1.42
CA ALA A 290 -1.03 -17.03 -2.75
C ALA A 290 -2.44 -17.60 -3.06
N ARG A 291 -3.04 -18.28 -2.08
CA ARG A 291 -4.38 -18.86 -2.20
C ARG A 291 -5.48 -17.80 -2.28
N CYS A 292 -5.40 -16.72 -1.49
CA CYS A 292 -6.29 -15.55 -1.63
C CYS A 292 -6.22 -14.99 -3.05
N GLY A 293 -5.00 -14.85 -3.61
CA GLY A 293 -4.81 -14.41 -4.99
C GLY A 293 -5.43 -15.35 -6.03
N GLU A 294 -5.40 -16.67 -5.80
CA GLU A 294 -6.06 -17.65 -6.67
C GLU A 294 -7.58 -17.55 -6.60
N LEU A 295 -8.14 -17.49 -5.40
CA LEU A 295 -9.59 -17.36 -5.16
C LEU A 295 -10.13 -16.05 -5.74
N ALA A 296 -9.40 -14.94 -5.58
CA ALA A 296 -9.75 -13.67 -6.20
C ALA A 296 -9.80 -13.78 -7.74
N ARG A 297 -8.76 -14.36 -8.37
CA ARG A 297 -8.78 -14.61 -9.83
C ARG A 297 -9.91 -15.54 -10.26
N ARG A 298 -10.25 -16.55 -9.45
CA ARG A 298 -11.37 -17.45 -9.73
C ARG A 298 -12.71 -16.73 -9.67
N ARG A 299 -12.94 -15.90 -8.65
CA ARG A 299 -14.12 -15.04 -8.54
C ARG A 299 -14.25 -14.13 -9.75
N ASP A 300 -13.18 -13.41 -10.10
CA ASP A 300 -13.19 -12.49 -11.24
C ASP A 300 -13.46 -13.23 -12.57
N SER A 301 -12.93 -14.45 -12.74
CA SER A 301 -13.24 -15.30 -13.89
C SER A 301 -14.69 -15.78 -13.94
N LEU A 302 -15.31 -16.05 -12.78
CA LEU A 302 -16.72 -16.43 -12.70
C LEU A 302 -17.64 -15.24 -12.98
N GLU A 303 -17.29 -14.04 -12.49
CA GLU A 303 -17.99 -12.80 -12.80
C GLU A 303 -17.95 -12.47 -14.30
N ALA A 304 -16.77 -12.60 -14.93
CA ALA A 304 -16.62 -12.42 -16.38
C ALA A 304 -17.49 -13.43 -17.15
N ARG A 305 -17.47 -14.71 -16.75
CA ARG A 305 -18.34 -15.73 -17.38
C ARG A 305 -19.82 -15.42 -17.18
N ARG A 306 -20.23 -14.92 -16.02
CA ARG A 306 -21.61 -14.48 -15.77
C ARG A 306 -22.00 -13.37 -16.74
N GLU A 307 -21.14 -12.36 -16.92
CA GLU A 307 -21.37 -11.28 -17.87
C GLU A 307 -21.46 -11.79 -19.32
N ASP A 308 -20.60 -12.73 -19.72
CA ASP A 308 -20.63 -13.34 -21.05
C ASP A 308 -21.95 -14.06 -21.32
N VAL A 309 -22.46 -14.85 -20.36
CA VAL A 309 -23.76 -15.52 -20.46
C VAL A 309 -24.91 -14.51 -20.53
N LEU A 310 -24.78 -13.38 -19.84
CA LEU A 310 -25.77 -12.31 -19.85
C LEU A 310 -25.67 -11.38 -21.07
N THR A 311 -24.57 -11.37 -21.81
CA THR A 311 -24.38 -10.47 -22.95
C THR A 311 -24.27 -11.19 -24.29
N GLY A 312 -24.11 -12.51 -24.29
CA GLY A 312 -24.27 -13.41 -25.43
C GLY A 312 -25.72 -13.85 -25.68
#